data_AF-A0A392NR23-F1
#
_entry.id   AF-A0A392NR23-F1
#
_cell.length_a   1.000
_cell.length_b   1.000
_cell.length_c   1.000
_cell.angle_alpha   90.00
_cell.angle_beta   90.00
_cell.angle_gamma   90.00
#
_symmetry.space_group_name_H-M   'P 1'
#
loop_
_entity.id
_entity.type
_entity.pdbx_description
1 polymer ?
#
loop_
_entity_poly.entity_id
_entity_poly.type
_entity_poly.pdbx_seq_one_letter_code
_entity_poly.pdbx_strand_id
1 'polypeptide(L)' 'IAIMGCIVNGPGEMADADFGYVGGAPGKIDLYVGKTVVKRAIAMEQATDALIDLIKEHGRWVDPPVEE' A
#
# COMPACT_ATOMS: atom_id res chain seq x y z
N ILE A 1 -7.77 -1.17 2.75
CA ILE A 1 -6.53 -1.03 1.96
C ILE A 1 -6.93 -0.85 0.50
N ALA A 2 -6.41 0.17 -0.20
CA ALA A 2 -6.64 0.37 -1.63
C ALA A 2 -5.41 -0.08 -2.43
N ILE A 3 -5.61 -0.93 -3.44
CA ILE A 3 -4.54 -1.41 -4.33
C ILE A 3 -4.84 -0.93 -5.75
N MET A 4 -3.96 -0.11 -6.32
CA MET A 4 -4.14 0.45 -7.67
C MET A 4 -2.93 0.16 -8.55
N GLY A 5 -3.18 -0.44 -9.71
CA GLY A 5 -2.15 -0.74 -10.71
C GLY A 5 -1.58 0.47 -11.44
N CYS A 6 -2.21 1.65 -11.33
CA CYS A 6 -1.76 2.88 -11.98
C CYS A 6 -2.32 4.13 -11.27
N ILE A 7 -1.54 5.20 -11.21
CA ILE A 7 -1.87 6.47 -10.52
C ILE A 7 -3.08 7.23 -11.10
N VAL A 8 -3.53 6.89 -12.31
CA VAL A 8 -4.54 7.66 -13.08
C VAL A 8 -5.94 7.60 -12.45
N ASN A 9 -6.22 6.59 -11.62
CA ASN A 9 -7.45 6.51 -10.81
C ASN A 9 -7.32 7.14 -9.41
N GLY A 10 -6.27 7.94 -9.18
CA GLY A 10 -6.25 9.09 -8.28
C GLY A 10 -6.42 8.89 -6.76
N PRO A 11 -5.87 9.81 -5.94
CA PRO A 11 -6.09 9.87 -4.50
C PRO A 11 -7.53 10.20 -4.08
N GLY A 12 -8.43 10.50 -5.03
CA GLY A 12 -9.85 10.77 -4.79
C GLY A 12 -10.66 9.54 -4.38
N GLU A 13 -10.39 8.37 -4.96
CA GLU A 13 -11.03 7.10 -4.55
C GLU A 13 -10.38 6.50 -3.29
N MET A 14 -9.16 6.94 -2.95
CA MET A 14 -8.43 6.54 -1.75
C MET A 14 -8.84 7.31 -0.48
N ALA A 15 -9.81 8.23 -0.57
CA ALA A 15 -10.17 9.14 0.52
C ALA A 15 -10.58 8.43 1.83
N ASP A 16 -11.10 7.21 1.71
CA ASP A 16 -11.59 6.38 2.83
C ASP A 16 -10.64 5.22 3.18
N ALA A 17 -9.51 5.07 2.49
CA ALA A 17 -8.58 3.97 2.72
C ALA A 17 -7.53 4.33 3.78
N ASP A 18 -7.38 3.50 4.82
CA ASP A 18 -6.32 3.69 5.82
C ASP A 18 -4.92 3.50 5.24
N PHE A 19 -4.78 2.63 4.23
CA PHE A 19 -3.51 2.32 3.56
C PHE A 19 -3.71 2.20 2.05
N GLY A 20 -2.73 2.68 1.29
CA GLY A 20 -2.71 2.63 -0.17
C GLY A 20 -1.45 2.02 -0.73
N TYR A 21 -1.60 1.25 -1.80
CA TYR A 21 -0.52 0.68 -2.61
C TYR A 21 -0.75 1.11 -4.05
N VAL A 22 0.10 1.98 -4.58
CA VAL A 22 -0.14 2.63 -5.88
C VAL A 22 1.07 2.50 -6.78
N GLY A 23 0.85 2.02 -8.01
CA GLY A 23 1.85 2.03 -9.06
C GLY A 23 2.22 3.46 -9.48
N GLY A 24 3.42 3.91 -9.11
CA GLY A 24 3.94 5.23 -9.45
C GLY A 24 4.72 5.26 -10.77
N ALA A 25 5.44 4.18 -11.09
CA ALA A 25 6.17 4.00 -12.35
C ALA A 25 6.32 2.50 -12.65
N PRO A 26 6.74 2.09 -13.87
CA PRO A 26 6.98 0.68 -14.18
C PRO A 26 7.93 0.04 -13.17
N GLY A 27 7.47 -1.01 -12.49
CA GLY A 27 8.21 -1.74 -11.46
C GLY A 27 8.36 -1.00 -10.12
N LYS A 28 7.70 0.15 -9.93
CA LYS A 28 7.80 0.98 -8.72
C LYS A 28 6.45 1.30 -8.09
N ILE A 29 6.41 1.23 -6.77
CA ILE A 29 5.22 1.41 -5.94
C ILE A 29 5.44 2.52 -4.92
N ASP A 30 4.40 3.32 -4.71
CA ASP A 30 4.28 4.28 -3.63
C ASP A 30 3.27 3.75 -2.60
N LEU A 31 3.62 3.82 -1.32
CA LEU A 31 2.76 3.44 -0.20
C LEU A 31 2.19 4.68 0.50
N TYR A 32 0.92 4.60 0.85
CA TYR A 32 0.16 5.68 1.45
C TYR A 32 -0.42 5.24 2.79
N VAL A 33 -0.52 6.19 3.73
CA VAL A 33 -1.34 6.07 4.95
C VAL A 33 -2.37 7.19 4.91
N GLY A 34 -3.65 6.84 4.80
CA GLY A 34 -4.71 7.78 4.47
C GLY A 34 -4.41 8.49 3.14
N LYS A 35 -4.21 9.80 3.22
CA LYS A 35 -3.90 10.67 2.06
C LYS A 35 -2.42 11.02 1.92
N THR A 36 -1.56 10.54 2.82
CA THR A 36 -0.14 10.91 2.88
C THR A 36 0.73 9.80 2.32
N VAL A 37 1.66 10.16 1.43
CA VAL A 37 2.66 9.21 0.93
C VAL A 37 3.75 9.02 1.98
N VAL A 38 3.94 7.80 2.44
CA VAL A 38 4.94 7.46 3.47
C VAL A 38 6.20 6.85 2.88
N LYS A 39 6.07 6.12 1.76
CA LYS A 39 7.20 5.54 1.03
C LYS A 39 6.96 5.65 -0.46
N ARG A 40 8.01 5.96 -1.22
CA ARG A 40 7.93 6.21 -2.67
C ARG A 40 8.96 5.40 -3.42
N ALA A 41 8.65 5.06 -4.67
CA ALA A 41 9.54 4.38 -5.60
C ALA A 41 10.09 3.04 -5.07
N ILE A 42 9.33 2.34 -4.24
CA ILE A 42 9.70 1.00 -3.75
C ILE A 42 9.66 0.03 -4.93
N ALA A 43 10.66 -0.84 -5.04
CA ALA A 43 10.61 -1.92 -6.02
C ALA A 43 9.36 -2.79 -5.77
N MET A 44 8.63 -3.11 -6.83
CA MET A 44 7.39 -3.91 -6.75
C MET A 44 7.58 -5.21 -5.96
N GLU A 45 8.75 -5.84 -6.09
CA GLU A 45 9.12 -7.08 -5.38
C GLU A 45 9.16 -6.89 -3.85
N GLN A 46 9.53 -5.71 -3.37
CA GLN A 46 9.64 -5.37 -1.94
C GLN A 46 8.43 -4.61 -1.41
N ALA A 47 7.57 -4.12 -2.31
CA ALA A 47 6.46 -3.25 -1.94
C ALA A 47 5.40 -3.98 -1.10
N THR A 48 5.20 -5.27 -1.35
CA THR A 48 4.29 -6.10 -0.56
C THR A 48 4.76 -6.22 0.88
N ASP A 49 6.03 -6.60 1.10
CA ASP A 49 6.60 -6.70 2.44
C ASP A 49 6.59 -5.36 3.16
N ALA A 50 6.95 -4.28 2.45
CA ALA A 50 6.91 -2.93 3.00
C ALA A 50 5.49 -2.47 3.37
N LEU A 51 4.45 -2.92 2.67
CA LEU A 51 3.06 -2.67 3.03
C LEU A 51 2.66 -3.46 4.27
N ILE A 52 3.04 -4.74 4.36
CA ILE A 52 2.78 -5.59 5.53
C ILE A 52 3.40 -4.96 6.78
N ASP A 53 4.68 -4.57 6.68
CA ASP A 53 5.40 -3.92 7.78
C ASP A 53 4.73 -2.61 8.19
N LEU A 54 4.32 -1.78 7.21
CA LEU A 54 3.60 -0.54 7.49
C LEU A 54 2.28 -0.79 8.25
N ILE A 55 1.52 -1.81 7.85
CA ILE A 55 0.26 -2.16 8.52
C ILE A 55 0.54 -2.69 9.94
N LYS A 56 1.62 -3.46 10.13
CA LYS A 56 2.08 -3.94 11.44
C LYS A 56 2.52 -2.79 12.36
N GLU A 57 3.29 -1.83 11.84
CA GLU A 57 3.73 -0.63 12.57
C GLU A 57 2.53 0.19 13.10
N HIS A 58 1.43 0.20 12.35
CA HIS A 58 0.19 0.86 12.74
C HIS A 58 -0.72 0.01 13.64
N GLY A 59 -0.31 -1.21 14.02
CA GLY A 59 -1.10 -2.13 14.85
C GLY A 59 -2.42 -2.58 14.21
N ARG A 60 -2.51 -2.51 12.89
CA ARG A 60 -3.71 -2.87 12.09
C ARG A 60 -3.55 -4.23 11.40
N TRP A 61 -2.39 -4.87 11.54
CA TRP A 61 -2.13 -6.17 10.94
C TRP A 61 -2.89 -7.25 11.67
N VAL A 62 -3.57 -8.08 10.91
CA VAL A 62 -4.22 -9.29 11.39
C VAL A 62 -3.58 -10.42 10.61
N ASP A 63 -2.99 -11.38 11.31
CA ASP A 63 -2.40 -12.54 10.66
C ASP A 63 -3.50 -13.33 9.92
N PRO A 64 -3.24 -13.73 8.66
CA PRO A 64 -4.19 -14.55 7.93
C PRO A 64 -4.42 -15.86 8.69
N PRO A 65 -5.64 -16.44 8.63
CA PRO A 65 -5.87 -17.76 9.19
C PRO A 65 -4.91 -18.75 8.51
N VAL A 66 -4.26 -19.58 9.32
CA VAL A 66 -3.43 -20.68 8.81
C VAL A 66 -4.41 -21.68 8.20
N GLU A 67 -4.45 -21.79 6.87
CA GLU A 67 -5.13 -22.90 6.22
C GLU A 67 -4.31 -24.17 6.50
N GLU A 68 -4.89 -25.10 7.27
CA GLU A 68 -4.38 -26.46 7.52
C GLU A 68 -4.60 -27.39 6.33
#